data_AF-A0A1I3XMG9-F1
#
_entry.id   AF-A0A1I3XMG9-F1
#
_cell.length_a   1.000
_cell.length_b   1.000
_cell.length_c   1.000
_cell.angle_alpha   90.00
_cell.angle_beta   90.00
_cell.angle_gamma   90.00
#
_symmetry.space_group_name_H-M   'P 1'
#
loop_
_entity.id
_entity.type
_entity.pdbx_description
1 polymer ?
#
loop_
_entity_poly.entity_id
_entity_poly.type
_entity_poly.pdbx_seq_one_letter_code
_entity_poly.pdbx_strand_id
1 'polypeptide(L)'
;MQITYETVAAPGRPHNEDHVIGGPTWVAILDGATAAHGVDSGCIHDVPWLVARLAAALAHGLVTQPAVSLPDILAEAIKMTMAVHADTCDLANPDSPSSTVAVLRQRDETVDYLVLCDSPIALQRADGTLTVVDDDRTDHLPSGRPYSRELVRSLRNHSDGFWVASTNPQAAYEALTGSVPLATVTGALLLTDGVTRLVEAYGHSWEQLVATAAADGSGQLIAQVREAEVEYGPPYPAAKAHDDATAVWVDW
;
A
#
# COMPACT_ATOMS: atom_id res chain seq x y z
N MET A 1 0.42 16.17 -14.22
CA MET A 1 0.69 14.94 -13.47
C MET A 1 1.91 14.27 -14.08
N GLN A 2 3.07 14.46 -13.46
CA GLN A 2 4.23 13.61 -13.69
C GLN A 2 4.28 12.57 -12.57
N ILE A 3 4.69 11.35 -12.88
CA ILE A 3 4.80 10.25 -11.91
C ILE A 3 6.24 9.73 -11.99
N THR A 4 6.90 9.65 -10.84
CA THR A 4 8.21 9.01 -10.68
C THR A 4 8.12 8.02 -9.53
N TYR A 5 8.78 6.88 -9.64
CA TYR A 5 8.73 5.86 -8.62
C TYR A 5 10.02 5.06 -8.54
N GLU A 6 10.24 4.43 -7.40
CA GLU A 6 11.26 3.41 -7.20
C GLU A 6 10.63 2.26 -6.40
N THR A 7 10.94 1.02 -6.76
CA THR A 7 10.43 -0.17 -6.07
C THR A 7 11.52 -1.23 -6.04
N VAL A 8 11.93 -1.63 -4.84
CA VAL A 8 13.09 -2.49 -4.64
C VAL A 8 12.76 -3.57 -3.62
N ALA A 9 13.06 -4.82 -3.97
CA ALA A 9 12.96 -5.94 -3.04
C ALA A 9 13.87 -5.74 -1.81
N ALA A 10 13.48 -6.32 -0.68
CA ALA A 10 14.30 -6.38 0.52
C ALA A 10 15.66 -7.03 0.20
N PRO A 11 16.78 -6.47 0.67
CA PRO A 11 18.10 -7.10 0.57
C PRO A 11 18.08 -8.60 0.88
N GLY A 12 18.53 -9.41 -0.08
CA GLY A 12 18.61 -10.86 0.05
C GLY A 12 17.32 -11.63 -0.24
N ARG A 13 16.23 -10.95 -0.61
CA ARG A 13 15.00 -11.60 -1.11
C ARG A 13 15.05 -11.79 -2.62
N PRO A 14 14.54 -12.93 -3.14
CA PRO A 14 14.54 -13.21 -4.57
C PRO A 14 13.43 -12.47 -5.35
N HIS A 15 12.41 -11.99 -4.66
CA HIS A 15 11.22 -11.38 -5.25
C HIS A 15 10.84 -10.13 -4.47
N ASN A 16 10.31 -9.14 -5.20
CA ASN A 16 9.61 -8.00 -4.65
C ASN A 16 8.11 -8.36 -4.61
N GLU A 17 7.51 -8.29 -3.44
CA GLU A 17 6.08 -8.48 -3.20
C GLU A 17 5.30 -7.18 -3.40
N ASP A 18 5.97 -6.03 -3.50
CA ASP A 18 5.38 -4.76 -3.90
C ASP A 18 5.14 -4.66 -5.41
N HIS A 19 4.18 -3.83 -5.79
CA HIS A 19 3.88 -3.52 -7.19
C HIS A 19 3.48 -2.07 -7.39
N VAL A 20 3.92 -1.48 -8.51
CA VAL A 20 3.51 -0.13 -8.95
C VAL A 20 2.86 -0.24 -10.32
N ILE A 21 1.69 0.35 -10.48
CA ILE A 21 1.01 0.53 -11.76
C ILE A 21 0.62 1.99 -11.95
N GLY A 22 0.68 2.48 -13.17
CA GLY A 22 0.34 3.86 -13.46
C GLY A 22 -0.14 4.09 -14.88
N GLY A 23 -0.88 5.17 -15.05
CA GLY A 23 -1.32 5.72 -16.31
C GLY A 23 -1.15 7.23 -16.34
N PRO A 24 -1.64 7.92 -17.40
CA PRO A 24 -1.43 9.36 -17.56
C PRO A 24 -2.04 10.24 -16.45
N THR A 25 -3.04 9.72 -15.73
CA THR A 25 -3.81 10.48 -14.73
C THR A 25 -4.01 9.71 -13.44
N TRP A 26 -3.32 8.59 -13.23
CA TRP A 26 -3.48 7.78 -12.03
C TRP A 26 -2.23 6.96 -11.75
N VAL A 27 -2.03 6.62 -10.48
CA VAL A 27 -0.99 5.70 -10.01
C VAL A 27 -1.52 4.91 -8.83
N ALA A 28 -1.08 3.67 -8.70
CA ALA A 28 -1.34 2.85 -7.53
C ALA A 28 -0.10 2.08 -7.10
N ILE A 29 0.03 1.90 -5.79
CA ILE A 29 0.97 0.98 -5.16
C ILE A 29 0.19 -0.12 -4.45
N LEU A 30 0.78 -1.31 -4.44
CA LEU A 30 0.27 -2.49 -3.78
C LEU A 30 1.42 -3.11 -3.00
N ASP A 31 1.30 -3.23 -1.69
CA ASP A 31 2.28 -3.88 -0.82
C ASP A 31 1.79 -5.30 -0.52
N GLY A 32 2.61 -6.30 -0.83
CA GLY A 32 2.26 -7.70 -0.62
C GLY A 32 2.53 -8.15 0.81
N ALA A 33 1.50 -8.60 1.52
CA ALA A 33 1.67 -9.08 2.90
C ALA A 33 2.30 -10.48 2.93
N THR A 34 3.62 -10.56 3.19
CA THR A 34 4.35 -11.82 3.27
C THR A 34 3.71 -12.78 4.28
N ALA A 35 3.33 -13.98 3.79
CA ALA A 35 2.82 -15.03 4.67
C ALA A 35 3.91 -15.49 5.65
N ALA A 36 3.53 -15.67 6.92
CA ALA A 36 4.46 -16.19 7.90
C ALA A 36 4.85 -17.64 7.55
N HIS A 37 6.15 -17.96 7.62
CA HIS A 37 6.64 -19.30 7.26
C HIS A 37 5.88 -20.41 8.01
N GLY A 38 5.46 -21.43 7.25
CA GLY A 38 4.74 -22.60 7.77
C GLY A 38 3.24 -22.39 8.02
N VAL A 39 2.67 -21.24 7.65
CA VAL A 39 1.23 -21.02 7.67
C VAL A 39 0.62 -21.55 6.37
N ASP A 40 -0.43 -22.36 6.50
CA ASP A 40 -1.26 -22.75 5.36
C ASP A 40 -2.21 -21.60 5.02
N SER A 41 -1.93 -20.93 3.90
CA SER A 41 -2.74 -19.81 3.40
C SER A 41 -4.04 -20.24 2.74
N GLY A 42 -4.26 -21.55 2.53
CA GLY A 42 -5.37 -22.06 1.73
C GLY A 42 -5.23 -21.75 0.23
N CYS A 43 -4.11 -21.15 -0.20
CA CYS A 43 -3.83 -20.78 -1.57
C CYS A 43 -2.57 -21.49 -2.08
N ILE A 44 -2.65 -22.10 -3.26
CA ILE A 44 -1.49 -22.72 -3.92
C ILE A 44 -0.53 -21.69 -4.54
N HIS A 45 -0.90 -20.41 -4.50
CA HIS A 45 -0.16 -19.31 -5.09
C HIS A 45 0.46 -18.43 -4.00
N ASP A 46 1.56 -17.76 -4.36
CA ASP A 46 2.28 -16.85 -3.48
C ASP A 46 1.74 -15.41 -3.54
N VAL A 47 2.34 -14.54 -2.72
CA VAL A 47 1.98 -13.12 -2.63
C VAL A 47 2.27 -12.38 -3.95
N PRO A 48 3.44 -12.52 -4.60
CA PRO A 48 3.68 -11.92 -5.92
C PRO A 48 2.61 -12.29 -6.97
N TRP A 49 2.15 -13.54 -6.98
CA TRP A 49 1.10 -13.98 -7.90
C TRP A 49 -0.23 -13.25 -7.67
N LEU A 50 -0.60 -13.02 -6.40
CA LEU A 50 -1.83 -12.32 -6.03
C LEU A 50 -1.72 -10.84 -6.40
N VAL A 51 -0.64 -10.19 -5.96
CA VAL A 51 -0.42 -8.75 -6.16
C VAL A 51 -0.40 -8.42 -7.66
N ALA A 52 0.27 -9.22 -8.49
CA ALA A 52 0.31 -9.00 -9.94
C ALA A 52 -1.09 -9.09 -10.59
N ARG A 53 -1.96 -9.99 -10.12
CA ARG A 53 -3.33 -10.13 -10.65
C ARG A 53 -4.25 -9.03 -10.16
N LEU A 54 -4.16 -8.68 -8.89
CA LEU A 54 -4.89 -7.57 -8.31
C LEU A 54 -4.52 -6.27 -9.01
N ALA A 55 -3.23 -6.02 -9.23
CA ALA A 55 -2.74 -4.86 -9.97
C ALA A 55 -3.28 -4.84 -11.41
N ALA A 56 -3.24 -5.96 -12.14
CA ALA A 56 -3.78 -6.04 -13.50
C ALA A 56 -5.29 -5.75 -13.55
N ALA A 57 -6.06 -6.29 -12.61
CA ALA A 57 -7.50 -6.05 -12.52
C ALA A 57 -7.83 -4.61 -12.10
N LEU A 58 -7.04 -4.03 -11.19
CA LEU A 58 -7.15 -2.64 -10.76
C LEU A 58 -6.86 -1.68 -11.93
N ALA A 59 -5.77 -1.92 -12.67
CA ALA A 59 -5.43 -1.17 -13.87
C ALA A 59 -6.54 -1.25 -14.93
N HIS A 60 -7.13 -2.44 -15.15
CA HIS A 60 -8.25 -2.60 -16.06
C HIS A 60 -9.42 -1.68 -15.71
N GLY A 61 -9.82 -1.63 -14.43
CA GLY A 61 -10.89 -0.72 -13.98
C GLY A 61 -10.52 0.76 -14.10
N LEU A 62 -9.30 1.14 -13.70
CA LEU A 62 -8.82 2.53 -13.78
C LEU A 62 -8.74 3.04 -15.22
N VAL A 63 -8.43 2.17 -16.19
CA VAL A 63 -8.36 2.52 -17.61
C VAL A 63 -9.75 2.56 -18.26
N THR A 64 -10.59 1.57 -17.99
CA THR A 64 -11.84 1.37 -18.74
C THR A 64 -13.05 2.05 -18.11
N GLN A 65 -12.98 2.41 -16.82
CA GLN A 65 -14.10 2.92 -16.05
C GLN A 65 -13.74 4.20 -15.26
N PRO A 66 -13.25 5.27 -15.93
CA PRO A 66 -12.73 6.47 -15.25
C PRO A 66 -13.77 7.23 -14.41
N ALA A 67 -15.06 7.04 -14.67
CA ALA A 67 -16.16 7.65 -13.92
C ALA A 67 -16.55 6.88 -12.64
N VAL A 68 -16.10 5.63 -12.49
CA VAL A 68 -16.47 4.77 -11.35
C VAL A 68 -15.62 5.14 -10.12
N SER A 69 -16.20 4.97 -8.93
CA SER A 69 -15.52 5.26 -7.66
C SER A 69 -14.29 4.35 -7.47
N LEU A 70 -13.27 4.81 -6.76
CA LEU A 70 -12.09 3.99 -6.47
C LEU A 70 -12.44 2.73 -5.65
N PRO A 71 -13.33 2.78 -4.63
CA PRO A 71 -13.79 1.58 -3.94
C PRO A 71 -14.46 0.55 -4.84
N ASP A 72 -15.34 0.98 -5.76
CA ASP A 72 -16.02 0.05 -6.67
C ASP A 72 -15.04 -0.62 -7.64
N ILE A 73 -14.06 0.15 -8.14
CA ILE A 73 -12.99 -0.38 -8.99
C ILE A 73 -12.16 -1.43 -8.21
N LEU A 74 -11.79 -1.13 -6.96
CA LEU A 74 -11.00 -2.06 -6.15
C LEU A 74 -11.81 -3.30 -5.75
N ALA A 75 -13.09 -3.14 -5.39
CA ALA A 75 -13.99 -4.26 -5.09
C ALA A 75 -14.10 -5.21 -6.28
N GLU A 76 -14.23 -4.66 -7.50
CA GLU A 76 -14.28 -5.47 -8.71
C GLU A 76 -12.92 -6.12 -9.02
N ALA A 77 -11.80 -5.41 -8.81
CA ALA A 77 -10.47 -5.98 -8.96
C ALA A 77 -10.22 -7.17 -8.01
N ILE A 78 -10.70 -7.09 -6.77
CA ILE A 78 -10.66 -8.19 -5.80
C ILE A 78 -11.50 -9.37 -6.30
N LYS A 79 -12.75 -9.14 -6.76
CA LYS A 79 -13.60 -10.21 -7.32
C LYS A 79 -12.99 -10.90 -8.53
N MET A 80 -12.44 -10.11 -9.46
CA MET A 80 -11.75 -10.63 -10.65
C MET A 80 -10.56 -11.49 -10.25
N THR A 81 -9.79 -11.07 -9.24
CA THR A 81 -8.66 -11.85 -8.72
C THR A 81 -9.14 -13.16 -8.10
N MET A 82 -10.14 -13.11 -7.21
CA MET A 82 -10.73 -14.30 -6.58
C MET A 82 -11.21 -15.33 -7.62
N ALA A 83 -11.89 -14.87 -8.67
CA ALA A 83 -12.43 -15.74 -9.72
C ALA A 83 -11.34 -16.57 -10.44
N VAL A 84 -10.09 -16.10 -10.48
CA VAL A 84 -8.97 -16.81 -11.14
C VAL A 84 -8.54 -18.06 -10.38
N HIS A 85 -8.79 -18.15 -9.06
CA HIS A 85 -8.32 -19.27 -8.24
C HIS A 85 -9.36 -19.88 -7.31
N ALA A 86 -10.64 -19.48 -7.42
CA ALA A 86 -11.73 -19.98 -6.60
C ALA A 86 -11.92 -21.51 -6.69
N ASP A 87 -11.64 -22.11 -7.85
CA ASP A 87 -11.78 -23.55 -8.06
C ASP A 87 -10.61 -24.37 -7.49
N THR A 88 -9.51 -23.72 -7.13
CA THR A 88 -8.24 -24.37 -6.73
C THR A 88 -7.78 -24.03 -5.31
N CYS A 89 -8.36 -22.99 -4.68
CA CYS A 89 -7.93 -22.46 -3.41
C CYS A 89 -9.12 -22.26 -2.45
N ASP A 90 -8.85 -22.30 -1.15
CA ASP A 90 -9.81 -21.96 -0.10
C ASP A 90 -9.86 -20.45 0.12
N LEU A 91 -10.83 -19.78 -0.50
CA LEU A 91 -11.03 -18.34 -0.36
C LEU A 91 -11.57 -17.94 1.03
N ALA A 92 -12.03 -18.89 1.85
CA ALA A 92 -12.48 -18.62 3.21
C ALA A 92 -11.32 -18.64 4.22
N ASN A 93 -10.11 -19.02 3.81
CA ASN A 93 -8.95 -19.02 4.69
C ASN A 93 -8.49 -17.58 4.98
N PRO A 94 -8.53 -17.11 6.25
CA PRO A 94 -8.09 -15.77 6.62
C PRO A 94 -6.58 -15.52 6.38
N ASP A 95 -5.78 -16.58 6.27
CA ASP A 95 -4.35 -16.49 5.98
C ASP A 95 -4.05 -16.44 4.47
N SER A 96 -5.08 -16.31 3.63
CA SER A 96 -4.94 -16.09 2.18
C SER A 96 -3.97 -14.94 1.87
N PRO A 97 -3.19 -15.02 0.78
CA PRO A 97 -2.35 -13.91 0.35
C PRO A 97 -3.15 -12.62 0.26
N SER A 98 -2.56 -11.51 0.67
CA SER A 98 -3.24 -10.23 0.73
C SER A 98 -2.30 -9.10 0.34
N SER A 99 -2.87 -7.93 0.06
CA SER A 99 -2.12 -6.72 -0.26
C SER A 99 -2.77 -5.49 0.36
N THR A 100 -1.96 -4.50 0.73
CA THR A 100 -2.43 -3.12 0.89
C THR A 100 -2.73 -2.54 -0.49
N VAL A 101 -3.46 -1.42 -0.55
CA VAL A 101 -3.63 -0.69 -1.81
C VAL A 101 -3.68 0.81 -1.53
N ALA A 102 -2.83 1.58 -2.20
CA ALA A 102 -2.98 3.02 -2.27
C ALA A 102 -3.14 3.46 -3.73
N VAL A 103 -4.16 4.27 -4.02
CA VAL A 103 -4.46 4.78 -5.36
C VAL A 103 -4.60 6.28 -5.32
N LEU A 104 -4.01 6.96 -6.29
CA LEU A 104 -4.21 8.36 -6.58
C LEU A 104 -4.71 8.50 -8.01
N ARG A 105 -5.80 9.23 -8.23
CA ARG A 105 -6.38 9.45 -9.56
C ARG A 105 -6.82 10.90 -9.74
N GLN A 106 -6.26 11.57 -10.74
CA GLN A 106 -6.76 12.85 -11.21
C GLN A 106 -7.99 12.65 -12.10
N ARG A 107 -9.07 13.39 -11.82
CA ARG A 107 -10.25 13.56 -12.68
C ARG A 107 -10.55 15.04 -12.82
N ASP A 108 -10.50 15.56 -14.05
CA ASP A 108 -10.76 16.97 -14.35
C ASP A 108 -10.03 17.92 -13.36
N GLU A 109 -10.78 18.62 -12.51
CA GLU A 109 -10.29 19.56 -11.50
C GLU A 109 -10.19 18.95 -10.08
N THR A 110 -10.17 17.62 -9.96
CA THR A 110 -10.11 16.90 -8.69
C THR A 110 -9.04 15.80 -8.69
N VAL A 111 -8.54 15.49 -7.50
CA VAL A 111 -7.67 14.34 -7.25
C VAL A 111 -8.37 13.46 -6.22
N ASP A 112 -8.72 12.24 -6.63
CA ASP A 112 -9.20 11.18 -5.75
C ASP A 112 -8.03 10.44 -5.13
N TYR A 113 -8.24 9.98 -3.91
CA TYR A 113 -7.36 9.01 -3.28
C TYR A 113 -8.14 7.86 -2.65
N LEU A 114 -7.47 6.71 -2.55
CA LEU A 114 -7.88 5.55 -1.79
C LEU A 114 -6.65 5.01 -1.05
N VAL A 115 -6.81 4.73 0.24
CA VAL A 115 -5.82 4.06 1.10
C VAL A 115 -6.50 2.89 1.81
N LEU A 116 -6.06 1.68 1.52
CA LEU A 116 -6.50 0.46 2.17
C LEU A 116 -5.31 -0.18 2.88
N CYS A 117 -5.39 -0.27 4.22
CA CYS A 117 -4.29 -0.68 5.08
C CYS A 117 -3.13 0.34 5.07
N ASP A 118 -1.98 -0.08 5.59
CA ASP A 118 -0.79 0.70 5.92
C ASP A 118 0.08 1.10 4.72
N SER A 119 -0.53 1.55 3.62
CA SER A 119 0.18 2.23 2.52
C SER A 119 -0.32 3.66 2.35
N PRO A 120 0.27 4.62 3.09
CA PRO A 120 -0.26 5.97 3.20
C PRO A 120 -0.01 6.83 1.96
N ILE A 121 -0.77 7.93 1.90
CA ILE A 121 -0.61 9.00 0.91
C ILE A 121 -0.41 10.33 1.62
N ALA A 122 0.70 11.01 1.35
CA ALA A 122 0.96 12.36 1.81
C ALA A 122 0.70 13.37 0.67
N LEU A 123 -0.26 14.28 0.86
CA LEU A 123 -0.65 15.31 -0.09
C LEU A 123 0.00 16.65 0.28
N GLN A 124 0.89 17.15 -0.58
CA GLN A 124 1.47 18.48 -0.45
C GLN A 124 0.46 19.52 -0.93
N ARG A 125 0.03 20.40 -0.01
CA ARG A 125 -1.00 21.40 -0.24
C ARG A 125 -0.40 22.68 -0.81
N ALA A 126 -1.16 23.40 -1.64
CA ALA A 126 -0.72 24.65 -2.25
C ALA A 126 -0.44 25.78 -1.23
N ASP A 127 -0.97 25.68 -0.01
CA ASP A 127 -0.69 26.61 1.09
C ASP A 127 0.57 26.24 1.91
N GLY A 128 1.30 25.20 1.48
CA GLY A 128 2.50 24.70 2.13
C GLY A 128 2.25 23.69 3.26
N THR A 129 1.00 23.38 3.58
CA THR A 129 0.67 22.32 4.55
C THR A 129 0.78 20.93 3.94
N LEU A 130 0.82 19.91 4.80
CA LEU A 130 0.79 18.50 4.40
C LEU A 130 -0.46 17.84 4.97
N THR A 131 -1.13 17.02 4.18
CA THR A 131 -2.21 16.14 4.65
C THR A 131 -1.79 14.70 4.42
N VAL A 132 -1.62 13.95 5.49
CA VAL A 132 -1.31 12.51 5.43
C VAL A 132 -2.60 11.73 5.61
N VAL A 133 -2.89 10.87 4.64
CA VAL A 133 -3.98 9.88 4.70
C VAL A 133 -3.31 8.55 5.00
N ASP A 134 -3.51 8.07 6.21
CA ASP A 134 -2.89 6.86 6.75
C ASP A 134 -3.96 6.05 7.47
N ASP A 135 -3.98 4.75 7.20
CA ASP A 135 -4.91 3.80 7.78
C ASP A 135 -4.22 3.03 8.91
N ASP A 136 -4.25 3.64 10.10
CA ASP A 136 -3.54 3.19 11.29
C ASP A 136 -4.24 2.04 12.04
N ARG A 137 -5.27 1.41 11.47
CA ARG A 137 -6.01 0.32 12.14
C ARG A 137 -5.10 -0.85 12.54
N THR A 138 -4.05 -1.12 11.77
CA THR A 138 -3.05 -2.15 12.10
C THR A 138 -2.17 -1.78 13.30
N ASP A 139 -2.05 -0.50 13.66
CA ASP A 139 -1.30 -0.02 14.84
C ASP A 139 -2.08 -0.13 16.16
N HIS A 140 -3.41 -0.24 16.07
CA HIS A 140 -4.30 -0.19 17.22
C HIS A 140 -4.95 -1.54 17.55
N LEU A 141 -4.40 -2.65 17.06
CA LEU A 141 -4.94 -3.97 17.41
C LEU A 141 -4.79 -4.25 18.93
N PRO A 142 -5.71 -5.03 19.53
CA PRO A 142 -5.69 -5.36 20.95
C PRO A 142 -4.36 -6.00 21.40
N SER A 143 -4.06 -5.91 22.71
CA SER A 143 -2.86 -6.49 23.35
C SER A 143 -1.53 -5.80 23.04
N GLY A 144 -1.48 -4.85 22.11
CA GLY A 144 -0.27 -4.12 21.74
C GLY A 144 0.75 -4.97 20.99
N ARG A 145 1.71 -4.29 20.33
CA ARG A 145 2.73 -4.98 19.52
C ARG A 145 3.78 -5.68 20.42
N PRO A 146 4.36 -6.82 19.98
CA PRO A 146 4.08 -7.53 18.73
C PRO A 146 2.77 -8.35 18.79
N TYR A 147 1.99 -8.32 17.71
CA TYR A 147 0.73 -9.06 17.63
C TYR A 147 0.94 -10.55 17.44
N SER A 148 0.11 -11.36 18.10
CA SER A 148 0.12 -12.81 17.86
C SER A 148 -0.48 -13.13 16.49
N ARG A 149 -0.01 -14.23 15.87
CA ARG A 149 -0.55 -14.69 14.59
C ARG A 149 -2.05 -14.96 14.67
N GLU A 150 -2.51 -15.54 15.78
CA GLU A 150 -3.93 -15.83 16.01
C GLU A 150 -4.77 -14.54 16.07
N LEU A 151 -4.25 -13.49 16.71
CA LEU A 151 -4.93 -12.20 16.76
C LEU A 151 -5.03 -11.59 15.35
N VAL A 152 -3.92 -11.50 14.62
CA VAL A 152 -3.89 -10.96 13.25
C VAL A 152 -4.86 -11.73 12.35
N ARG A 153 -4.84 -13.07 12.43
CA ARG A 153 -5.75 -13.95 11.70
C ARG A 153 -7.22 -13.70 12.03
N SER A 154 -7.53 -13.43 13.30
CA SER A 154 -8.91 -13.19 13.75
C SER A 154 -9.46 -11.81 13.37
N LEU A 155 -8.58 -10.84 13.14
CA LEU A 155 -8.94 -9.43 12.91
C LEU A 155 -8.77 -8.98 11.45
N ARG A 156 -8.18 -9.81 10.59
CA ARG A 156 -8.05 -9.50 9.16
C ARG A 156 -9.41 -9.55 8.47
N ASN A 157 -9.71 -8.50 7.70
CA ASN A 157 -10.99 -8.31 7.01
C ASN A 157 -12.20 -8.45 7.95
N HIS A 158 -12.05 -7.92 9.18
CA HIS A 158 -13.05 -7.91 10.22
C HIS A 158 -13.33 -6.48 10.68
N SER A 159 -14.59 -6.17 11.04
CA SER A 159 -15.00 -4.81 11.44
C SER A 159 -14.27 -4.27 12.66
N ASP A 160 -13.89 -5.17 13.57
CA ASP A 160 -13.15 -4.84 14.80
C ASP A 160 -11.62 -4.89 14.62
N GLY A 161 -11.14 -4.98 13.37
CA GLY A 161 -9.74 -5.16 13.04
C GLY A 161 -9.29 -4.25 11.91
N PHE A 162 -8.67 -4.84 10.89
CA PHE A 162 -8.08 -4.14 9.76
C PHE A 162 -8.50 -4.80 8.43
N TRP A 163 -8.31 -4.09 7.32
CA TRP A 163 -8.80 -4.49 6.02
C TRP A 163 -7.69 -4.53 4.99
N VAL A 164 -7.67 -5.59 4.18
CA VAL A 164 -6.67 -5.83 3.14
C VAL A 164 -7.33 -6.36 1.88
N ALA A 165 -6.76 -6.05 0.73
CA ALA A 165 -7.20 -6.61 -0.54
C ALA A 165 -6.76 -8.08 -0.61
N SER A 166 -7.73 -8.99 -0.50
CA SER A 166 -7.50 -10.44 -0.50
C SER A 166 -8.72 -11.17 -1.07
N THR A 167 -9.47 -11.89 -0.25
CA THR A 167 -10.63 -12.70 -0.66
C THR A 167 -11.99 -12.13 -0.24
N ASN A 168 -12.02 -10.86 0.23
CA ASN A 168 -13.24 -10.17 0.59
C ASN A 168 -13.37 -8.83 -0.18
N PRO A 169 -14.22 -8.75 -1.22
CA PRO A 169 -14.44 -7.52 -1.98
C PRO A 169 -14.96 -6.35 -1.12
N GLN A 170 -15.61 -6.64 0.01
CA GLN A 170 -16.12 -5.61 0.92
C GLN A 170 -14.99 -4.76 1.52
N ALA A 171 -13.77 -5.31 1.61
CA ALA A 171 -12.60 -4.59 2.12
C ALA A 171 -12.34 -3.28 1.36
N ALA A 172 -12.66 -3.22 0.06
CA ALA A 172 -12.48 -2.02 -0.74
C ALA A 172 -13.32 -0.82 -0.25
N TYR A 173 -14.48 -1.08 0.36
CA TYR A 173 -15.38 -0.04 0.89
C TYR A 173 -14.98 0.43 2.29
N GLU A 174 -14.02 -0.25 2.91
CA GLU A 174 -13.47 0.09 4.21
C GLU A 174 -12.18 0.91 4.09
N ALA A 175 -11.73 1.16 2.85
CA ALA A 175 -10.60 2.02 2.55
C ALA A 175 -10.90 3.49 2.92
N LEU A 176 -9.88 4.20 3.39
CA LEU A 176 -9.94 5.65 3.53
C LEU A 176 -9.96 6.28 2.13
N THR A 177 -10.96 7.11 1.86
CA THR A 177 -11.12 7.75 0.55
C THR A 177 -11.47 9.22 0.66
N GLY A 178 -11.17 9.96 -0.40
CA GLY A 178 -11.59 11.34 -0.52
C GLY A 178 -11.26 11.91 -1.89
N SER A 179 -11.75 13.13 -2.11
CA SER A 179 -11.45 13.92 -3.30
C SER A 179 -11.08 15.33 -2.87
N VAL A 180 -9.99 15.86 -3.42
CA VAL A 180 -9.56 17.24 -3.19
C VAL A 180 -9.51 18.01 -4.50
N PRO A 181 -9.80 19.32 -4.52
CA PRO A 181 -9.62 20.12 -5.73
C PRO A 181 -8.15 20.10 -6.17
N LEU A 182 -7.90 19.86 -7.46
CA LEU A 182 -6.56 19.81 -8.05
C LEU A 182 -5.78 21.09 -7.76
N ALA A 183 -6.43 22.25 -7.83
CA ALA A 183 -5.82 23.55 -7.53
C ALA A 183 -5.30 23.70 -6.09
N THR A 184 -5.61 22.77 -5.19
CA THR A 184 -5.19 22.79 -3.78
C THR A 184 -4.03 21.84 -3.47
N VAL A 185 -3.52 21.10 -4.46
CA VAL A 185 -2.44 20.11 -4.31
C VAL A 185 -1.34 20.44 -5.31
N THR A 186 -0.08 20.38 -4.87
CA THR A 186 1.10 20.58 -5.72
C THR A 186 1.90 19.31 -5.92
N GLY A 187 1.75 18.35 -5.01
CA GLY A 187 2.38 17.03 -5.13
C GLY A 187 1.77 16.00 -4.19
N ALA A 188 2.07 14.74 -4.43
CA ALA A 188 1.64 13.63 -3.61
C ALA A 188 2.73 12.55 -3.52
N LEU A 189 2.92 11.99 -2.33
CA LEU A 189 3.84 10.89 -2.06
C LEU A 189 3.02 9.66 -1.61
N LEU A 190 3.16 8.53 -2.30
CA LEU A 190 2.58 7.24 -1.90
C LEU A 190 3.72 6.31 -1.49
N LEU A 191 3.56 5.60 -0.37
CA LEU A 191 4.61 4.76 0.23
C LEU A 191 4.07 3.40 0.70
N THR A 192 4.93 2.38 0.65
CA THR A 192 4.75 1.12 1.38
C THR A 192 5.41 1.16 2.75
N ASP A 193 5.14 0.17 3.62
CA ASP A 193 5.68 0.13 4.99
C ASP A 193 7.24 0.01 5.02
N GLY A 194 7.79 -0.46 3.90
CA GLY A 194 9.19 -0.42 3.52
C GLY A 194 9.84 0.95 3.66
N VAL A 195 9.10 2.02 3.39
CA VAL A 195 9.60 3.41 3.43
C VAL A 195 9.08 4.17 4.64
N THR A 196 7.84 3.93 5.08
CA THR A 196 7.24 4.65 6.21
C THR A 196 7.95 4.38 7.54
N ARG A 197 8.70 3.28 7.65
CA ARG A 197 9.61 3.04 8.78
C ARG A 197 10.59 4.17 9.07
N LEU A 198 10.93 4.98 8.06
CA LEU A 198 11.70 6.22 8.28
C LEU A 198 11.02 7.13 9.31
N VAL A 199 9.70 7.27 9.21
CA VAL A 199 8.87 8.07 10.11
C VAL A 199 8.56 7.30 11.40
N GLU A 200 8.14 6.05 11.26
CA GLU A 200 7.64 5.24 12.39
C GLU A 200 8.75 4.90 13.40
N ALA A 201 9.99 4.69 12.92
CA ALA A 201 11.05 4.13 13.74
C ALA A 201 12.39 4.85 13.64
N TYR A 202 12.70 5.52 12.53
CA TYR A 202 13.98 6.20 12.33
C TYR A 202 13.92 7.72 12.55
N GLY A 203 12.79 8.24 13.02
CA GLY A 203 12.66 9.62 13.51
C GLY A 203 12.61 10.68 12.41
N HIS A 204 12.38 10.29 11.16
CA HIS A 204 12.10 11.24 10.09
C HIS A 204 10.69 11.83 10.23
N SER A 205 10.48 13.00 9.65
CA SER A 205 9.13 13.58 9.51
C SER A 205 8.60 13.39 8.09
N TRP A 206 7.27 13.44 7.96
CA TRP A 206 6.61 13.38 6.66
C TRP A 206 7.06 14.51 5.71
N GLU A 207 7.32 15.70 6.25
CA GLU A 207 7.84 16.84 5.48
C GLU A 207 9.23 16.55 4.91
N GLN A 208 10.10 15.86 5.67
CA GLN A 208 11.41 15.46 5.18
C GLN A 208 11.28 14.46 4.03
N LEU A 209 10.41 13.46 4.16
CA LEU A 209 10.17 12.47 3.10
C LEU A 209 9.66 13.14 1.81
N VAL A 210 8.67 14.02 1.93
CA VAL A 210 8.13 14.77 0.78
C VAL A 210 9.19 15.67 0.15
N ALA A 211 9.99 16.36 0.96
CA ALA A 211 11.07 17.21 0.46
C ALA A 211 12.13 16.40 -0.30
N THR A 212 12.55 15.25 0.23
CA THR A 212 13.50 14.35 -0.44
C THR A 212 12.91 13.78 -1.73
N ALA A 213 11.65 13.32 -1.73
CA ALA A 213 11.00 12.81 -2.93
C ALA A 213 10.94 13.86 -4.05
N ALA A 214 10.60 15.10 -3.70
CA ALA A 214 10.47 16.20 -4.66
C ALA A 214 11.82 16.70 -5.20
N ALA A 215 12.87 16.73 -4.36
CA ALA A 215 14.17 17.29 -4.74
C ALA A 215 15.13 16.24 -5.33
N ASP A 216 15.19 15.07 -4.70
CA ASP A 216 16.21 14.04 -4.95
C ASP A 216 15.62 12.76 -5.57
N GLY A 217 14.28 12.63 -5.55
CA GLY A 217 13.55 11.52 -6.16
C GLY A 217 13.28 10.35 -5.22
N SER A 218 12.37 9.47 -5.65
CA SER A 218 11.90 8.31 -4.86
C SER A 218 13.01 7.33 -4.48
N GLY A 219 14.04 7.18 -5.32
CA GLY A 219 15.18 6.30 -5.02
C GLY A 219 16.02 6.78 -3.82
N GLN A 220 16.06 8.08 -3.56
CA GLN A 220 16.79 8.62 -2.40
C GLN A 220 16.09 8.26 -1.08
N LEU A 221 14.76 8.14 -1.06
CA LEU A 221 14.03 7.65 0.11
C LEU A 221 14.42 6.21 0.45
N ILE A 222 14.51 5.34 -0.56
CA ILE A 222 14.92 3.95 -0.35
C ILE A 222 16.39 3.89 0.10
N ALA A 223 17.26 4.75 -0.44
CA ALA A 223 18.64 4.84 0.05
C ALA A 223 18.69 5.21 1.54
N GLN A 224 17.91 6.21 1.97
CA GLN A 224 17.80 6.60 3.40
C GLN A 224 17.28 5.45 4.27
N VAL A 225 16.31 4.66 3.79
CA VAL A 225 15.85 3.44 4.50
C VAL A 225 17.03 2.50 4.73
N ARG A 226 17.81 2.20 3.69
CA ARG A 226 18.93 1.24 3.81
C ARG A 226 20.04 1.77 4.71
N GLU A 227 20.32 3.07 4.67
CA GLU A 227 21.26 3.71 5.59
C GLU A 227 20.80 3.58 7.04
N ALA A 228 19.54 3.90 7.33
CA ALA A 228 18.96 3.80 8.66
C ALA A 228 18.91 2.36 9.19
N GLU A 229 18.57 1.38 8.33
CA GLU A 229 18.58 -0.05 8.67
C GLU A 229 20.00 -0.53 9.05
N VAL A 230 21.05 -0.01 8.40
CA VAL A 230 22.44 -0.34 8.73
C VAL A 230 22.92 0.36 10.02
N GLU A 231 22.55 1.62 10.20
CA GLU A 231 23.02 2.42 11.35
C GLU A 231 22.32 2.02 12.66
N TYR A 232 21.00 1.87 12.62
CA TYR A 232 20.17 1.68 13.82
C TYR A 232 19.69 0.24 14.00
N GLY A 233 19.78 -0.59 12.95
CA GLY A 233 19.27 -1.95 12.96
C GLY A 233 17.75 -2.05 12.73
N PRO A 234 17.17 -3.26 12.90
CA PRO A 234 15.74 -3.49 12.73
C PRO A 234 14.91 -2.61 13.68
N PRO A 235 13.81 -2.00 13.19
CA PRO A 235 12.96 -1.19 14.05
C PRO A 235 12.21 -2.08 15.04
N TYR A 236 12.17 -1.72 16.32
CA TYR A 236 11.34 -2.45 17.30
C TYR A 236 9.87 -2.00 17.15
N PRO A 237 8.88 -2.90 17.09
CA PRO A 237 8.93 -4.34 17.34
C PRO A 237 9.02 -5.20 16.07
N ALA A 238 9.32 -4.60 14.91
CA ALA A 238 9.45 -5.34 13.66
C ALA A 238 10.57 -6.38 13.73
N ALA A 239 10.23 -7.62 13.37
CA ALA A 239 11.18 -8.73 13.41
C ALA A 239 12.10 -8.79 12.18
N LYS A 240 11.77 -8.09 11.09
CA LYS A 240 12.53 -8.07 9.84
C LYS A 240 13.47 -6.86 9.78
N ALA A 241 14.74 -7.11 9.50
CA ALA A 241 15.77 -6.07 9.34
C ALA A 241 15.61 -5.28 8.05
N HIS A 242 15.03 -5.90 7.04
CA HIS A 242 14.80 -5.31 5.74
C HIS A 242 13.41 -5.71 5.25
N ASP A 243 12.92 -4.90 4.33
CA ASP A 243 11.67 -5.13 3.64
C ASP A 243 11.70 -4.60 2.22
N ASP A 244 10.72 -5.06 1.44
CA ASP A 244 10.41 -4.46 0.16
C ASP A 244 10.07 -2.99 0.38
N ALA A 245 10.52 -2.12 -0.52
CA ALA A 245 10.37 -0.68 -0.34
C ALA A 245 9.96 -0.04 -1.65
N THR A 246 8.84 0.68 -1.61
CA THR A 246 8.27 1.35 -2.76
C THR A 246 7.87 2.78 -2.39
N ALA A 247 8.29 3.72 -3.24
CA ALA A 247 7.92 5.11 -3.15
C ALA A 247 7.49 5.64 -4.52
N VAL A 248 6.42 6.43 -4.54
CA VAL A 248 5.92 7.13 -5.73
C VAL A 248 5.77 8.60 -5.41
N TRP A 249 6.44 9.44 -6.19
CA TRP A 249 6.23 10.88 -6.19
C TRP A 249 5.42 11.31 -7.42
N VAL A 250 4.40 12.14 -7.16
CA VAL A 250 3.54 12.76 -8.15
C VAL A 250 3.62 14.27 -8.00
N ASP A 251 3.75 14.99 -9.12
CA ASP A 251 3.65 16.45 -9.15
C ASP A 251 2.74 16.95 -10.29
N TRP A 252 2.27 18.19 -10.14
CA TRP A 252 1.38 18.88 -11.08
C TRP A 252 1.92 20.24 -11.50
#